data_AF-A0AAJ5WTN9-F1
#
_entry.id   AF-A0AAJ5WTN9-F1
#
_cell.length_a   1.000
_cell.length_b   1.000
_cell.length_c   1.000
_cell.angle_alpha   90.00
_cell.angle_beta   90.00
_cell.angle_gamma   90.00
#
_symmetry.space_group_name_H-M   'P 1'
#
loop_
_entity.id
_entity.type
_entity.pdbx_description
1 polymer ?
#
loop_
_entity_poly.entity_id
_entity_poly.type
_entity_poly.pdbx_seq_one_letter_code
_entity_poly.pdbx_strand_id
1 'polypeptide(L)'
;MRIKGEYIGLFSLVVACIFLLIRGGNEKRNLKNRGVYVVGELKEVSLGSDNGWVYKYEYSYLKRKYIKKFQGPIDKAIVSDSILFFIVLPEDPSICRQVDNIKVPPCLKGISFKDSSWKNLPLDICVDKNK
;
A
#
# COMPACT_ATOMS: atom_id res chain seq x y z
N MET A 1 -16.28 30.12 -41.00
CA MET A 1 -15.21 29.20 -40.54
C MET A 1 -15.70 28.43 -39.31
N ARG A 2 -16.21 27.21 -39.48
CA ARG A 2 -16.59 26.32 -38.37
C ARG A 2 -15.39 25.45 -38.00
N ILE A 3 -14.43 26.01 -37.26
CA ILE A 3 -13.48 25.18 -36.51
C ILE A 3 -14.13 25.03 -35.13
N LYS A 4 -15.15 24.17 -35.04
CA LYS A 4 -16.02 24.10 -33.85
C LYS A 4 -15.95 22.71 -33.23
N GLY A 5 -15.43 22.67 -32.01
CA GLY A 5 -15.60 21.55 -31.08
C GLY A 5 -14.55 20.45 -31.17
N GLU A 6 -14.30 19.90 -32.35
CA GLU A 6 -13.58 18.62 -32.45
C GLU A 6 -12.10 18.69 -32.08
N TYR A 7 -11.40 19.78 -32.38
CA TYR A 7 -9.95 19.90 -32.12
C TYR A 7 -9.58 20.33 -30.69
N ILE A 8 -10.47 21.03 -29.96
CA ILE A 8 -10.21 21.48 -28.58
C ILE A 8 -10.38 20.30 -27.59
N GLY A 9 -11.37 19.44 -27.82
CA GLY A 9 -11.54 18.20 -27.05
C GLY A 9 -10.41 17.20 -27.31
N LEU A 10 -9.93 17.12 -28.55
CA LEU A 10 -8.78 16.29 -28.90
C LEU A 10 -7.48 16.76 -28.20
N PHE A 11 -7.30 18.05 -27.95
CA PHE A 11 -6.10 18.58 -27.29
C PHE A 11 -6.12 18.42 -25.76
N SER A 12 -7.24 18.69 -25.08
CA SER A 12 -7.34 18.53 -23.62
C SER A 12 -7.21 17.07 -23.18
N LEU A 13 -7.77 16.16 -23.97
CA LEU A 13 -7.64 14.73 -23.78
C LEU A 13 -6.17 14.28 -23.91
N VAL A 14 -5.44 14.81 -24.90
CA VAL A 14 -4.03 14.49 -25.10
C VAL A 14 -3.17 15.02 -23.95
N VAL A 15 -3.46 16.21 -23.41
CA VAL A 15 -2.72 16.78 -22.26
C VAL A 15 -2.98 16.02 -20.95
N ALA A 16 -4.24 15.64 -20.65
CA ALA A 16 -4.56 14.81 -19.48
C ALA A 16 -3.94 13.40 -19.57
N CYS A 17 -3.94 12.84 -20.79
CA CYS A 17 -3.26 11.57 -21.07
C CYS A 17 -1.75 11.68 -20.79
N ILE A 18 -1.06 12.74 -21.21
CA ILE A 18 0.38 12.92 -20.91
C ILE A 18 0.63 13.16 -19.41
N PHE A 19 -0.23 13.94 -18.76
CA PHE A 19 -0.09 14.31 -17.35
C PHE A 19 -0.22 13.09 -16.41
N LEU A 20 -1.10 12.14 -16.71
CA LEU A 20 -1.23 10.87 -15.99
C LEU A 20 -0.13 9.86 -16.36
N LEU A 21 0.38 9.90 -17.59
CA LEU A 21 1.48 9.06 -18.04
C LEU A 21 2.82 9.42 -17.37
N ILE A 22 3.07 10.71 -17.08
CA ILE A 22 4.22 11.14 -16.26
C ILE A 22 4.00 10.75 -14.79
N ARG A 23 2.83 11.05 -14.23
CA ARG A 23 2.52 10.84 -12.81
C ARG A 23 2.59 9.36 -12.38
N GLY A 24 2.06 8.47 -13.21
CA GLY A 24 2.07 7.03 -12.99
C GLY A 24 3.35 6.31 -13.44
N GLY A 25 4.22 6.92 -14.26
CA GLY A 25 5.56 6.39 -14.54
C GLY A 25 6.54 6.64 -13.39
N ASN A 26 6.25 7.69 -12.62
CA ASN A 26 7.10 8.32 -11.65
C ASN A 26 6.77 7.98 -10.19
N GLU A 27 5.59 7.45 -9.91
CA GLU A 27 5.19 6.75 -8.66
C GLU A 27 5.56 5.25 -8.71
N LYS A 28 6.37 4.93 -9.72
CA LYS A 28 6.46 3.62 -10.34
C LYS A 28 7.72 3.46 -11.16
N ARG A 29 8.74 4.25 -10.91
CA ARG A 29 10.08 3.66 -10.79
C ARG A 29 10.39 3.43 -9.31
N ASN A 30 9.30 3.37 -8.55
CA ASN A 30 9.15 3.42 -7.11
C ASN A 30 8.75 2.07 -6.65
N LEU A 31 9.17 1.75 -5.45
CA LEU A 31 9.05 0.39 -4.98
C LEU A 31 9.65 -0.56 -6.04
N LYS A 32 10.51 -0.09 -6.97
CA LYS A 32 11.01 -0.74 -8.17
C LYS A 32 12.50 -0.48 -8.09
N ASN A 33 13.30 -1.51 -7.90
CA ASN A 33 14.24 -1.63 -6.77
C ASN A 33 13.61 -2.28 -5.54
N ARG A 34 12.27 -2.33 -5.48
CA ARG A 34 11.46 -3.14 -4.55
C ARG A 34 11.94 -3.03 -3.14
N GLY A 35 11.31 -2.05 -2.54
CA GLY A 35 11.21 -1.92 -1.12
C GLY A 35 11.13 -3.23 -0.39
N VAL A 36 11.56 -3.15 0.85
CA VAL A 36 11.53 -4.29 1.73
C VAL A 36 10.08 -4.52 2.14
N TYR A 37 9.65 -5.78 2.17
CA TYR A 37 8.39 -6.18 2.77
C TYR A 37 8.48 -6.05 4.27
N VAL A 38 7.45 -5.43 4.85
CA VAL A 38 7.24 -5.35 6.29
C VAL A 38 5.80 -5.70 6.60
N VAL A 39 5.60 -6.16 7.83
CA VAL A 39 4.29 -6.49 8.35
C VAL A 39 3.79 -5.27 9.13
N GLY A 40 2.59 -4.79 8.78
CA GLY A 40 1.92 -3.74 9.54
C GLY A 40 0.64 -4.24 10.19
N GLU A 41 0.47 -3.85 11.43
CA GLU A 41 -0.63 -4.21 12.30
C GLU A 41 -1.62 -3.05 12.36
N LEU A 42 -2.91 -3.34 12.16
CA LEU A 42 -3.94 -2.34 12.37
C LEU A 42 -3.99 -1.93 13.84
N LYS A 43 -3.99 -0.63 14.12
CA LYS A 43 -4.08 -0.07 15.48
C LYS A 43 -5.41 0.62 15.74
N GLU A 44 -5.99 1.19 14.69
CA GLU A 44 -7.17 2.03 14.83
C GLU A 44 -7.96 2.05 13.52
N VAL A 45 -9.28 2.03 13.66
CA VAL A 45 -10.24 2.27 12.59
C VAL A 45 -11.10 3.44 13.01
N SER A 46 -11.19 4.46 12.17
CA SER A 46 -12.04 5.62 12.42
C SER A 46 -12.81 6.02 11.17
N LEU A 47 -13.92 6.72 11.36
CA LEU A 47 -14.68 7.30 10.25
C LEU A 47 -13.96 8.57 9.77
N GLY A 48 -13.67 8.65 8.48
CA GLY A 48 -13.10 9.83 7.84
C GLY A 48 -14.16 10.89 7.54
N SER A 49 -13.71 12.13 7.31
CA SER A 49 -14.57 13.29 6.99
C SER A 49 -15.43 13.09 5.75
N ASP A 50 -14.95 12.30 4.79
CA ASP A 50 -15.57 12.13 3.46
C ASP A 50 -16.41 10.85 3.38
N ASN A 51 -16.98 10.42 4.52
CA ASN A 51 -17.75 9.18 4.70
C ASN A 51 -16.99 7.86 4.44
N GLY A 52 -15.67 7.89 4.20
CA GLY A 52 -14.80 6.71 4.09
C GLY A 52 -14.23 6.24 5.42
N TRP A 53 -13.87 4.97 5.52
CA TRP A 53 -13.12 4.47 6.69
C TRP A 53 -11.64 4.83 6.57
N VAL A 54 -11.04 5.22 7.68
CA VAL A 54 -9.61 5.49 7.80
C VAL A 54 -8.99 4.41 8.67
N TYR A 55 -8.06 3.66 8.07
CA TYR A 55 -7.34 2.57 8.72
C TYR A 55 -5.93 2.99 9.07
N LYS A 56 -5.56 2.86 10.34
CA LYS A 56 -4.25 3.24 10.85
C LYS A 56 -3.42 1.99 11.12
N TYR A 57 -2.43 1.74 10.28
CA TYR A 57 -1.49 0.63 10.42
C TYR A 57 -0.18 1.09 11.03
N GLU A 58 0.39 0.31 11.94
CA GLU A 58 1.75 0.45 12.48
C GLU A 58 2.63 -0.67 11.95
N TYR A 59 3.80 -0.35 11.38
CA TYR A 59 4.83 -1.33 11.01
C TYR A 59 6.18 -0.90 11.58
N SER A 60 7.11 -1.85 11.72
CA SER A 60 8.48 -1.60 12.15
C SER A 60 9.49 -1.85 11.02
N TYR A 61 10.52 -1.01 10.94
CA TYR A 61 11.67 -1.18 10.05
C TYR A 61 12.92 -0.56 10.72
N LEU A 62 14.01 -1.31 10.87
CA LEU A 62 15.27 -0.90 11.52
C LEU A 62 15.08 -0.31 12.94
N LYS A 63 14.35 -1.02 13.80
CA LYS A 63 13.95 -0.71 15.20
C LYS A 63 13.10 0.54 15.37
N ARG A 64 12.59 1.08 14.27
CA ARG A 64 11.71 2.26 14.25
C ARG A 64 10.30 1.85 13.86
N LYS A 65 9.33 2.56 14.42
CA LYS A 65 7.91 2.36 14.14
C LYS A 65 7.40 3.45 13.21
N TYR A 66 6.55 3.05 12.28
CA TYR A 66 5.96 3.92 11.27
C TYR A 66 4.45 3.71 11.26
N ILE A 67 3.70 4.80 11.17
CA ILE A 67 2.25 4.77 11.15
C ILE A 67 1.76 5.28 9.80
N LYS A 68 0.85 4.54 9.17
CA LYS A 68 0.24 4.92 7.90
C LYS A 68 -1.25 4.80 7.94
N LYS A 69 -1.88 5.81 7.35
CA LYS A 69 -3.33 5.92 7.24
C LYS A 69 -3.71 5.63 5.79
N PHE A 70 -4.63 4.70 5.61
CA PHE A 70 -5.21 4.39 4.32
C PHE A 70 -6.70 4.66 4.39
N GLN A 71 -7.19 5.38 3.38
CA GLN A 71 -8.61 5.58 3.21
C GLN A 71 -9.13 4.36 2.45
N GLY A 72 -10.00 3.61 3.08
CA GLY A 72 -10.66 2.47 2.44
C GLY A 72 -12.14 2.76 2.19
N PRO A 73 -12.78 1.88 1.43
CA PRO A 73 -14.12 2.12 0.92
C PRO A 73 -15.16 2.01 2.05
N ILE A 74 -16.23 2.79 1.93
CA ILE A 74 -17.28 2.99 2.95
C ILE A 74 -17.96 1.66 3.33
N ASP A 75 -18.05 0.76 2.36
CA ASP A 75 -18.85 -0.47 2.37
C ASP A 75 -18.14 -1.67 3.02
N LYS A 76 -16.86 -1.56 3.40
CA LYS A 76 -16.11 -2.68 4.00
C LYS A 76 -15.25 -2.24 5.18
N ALA A 77 -15.78 -2.39 6.39
CA ALA A 77 -14.98 -2.30 7.60
C ALA A 77 -13.95 -3.45 7.65
N ILE A 78 -12.65 -3.11 7.60
CA ILE A 78 -11.58 -4.07 7.88
C ILE A 78 -11.60 -4.44 9.38
N VAL A 79 -11.50 -5.73 9.68
CA VAL A 79 -11.52 -6.27 11.06
C VAL A 79 -10.32 -5.76 11.86
N SER A 80 -10.51 -5.44 13.15
CA SER A 80 -9.54 -4.79 14.05
C SER A 80 -8.17 -5.49 14.16
N ASP A 81 -8.11 -6.80 13.92
CA ASP A 81 -6.88 -7.60 14.07
C ASP A 81 -6.25 -7.94 12.71
N SER A 82 -6.54 -7.11 11.72
CA SER A 82 -6.04 -7.31 10.37
C SER A 82 -4.58 -6.87 10.30
N ILE A 83 -3.74 -7.79 9.85
CA ILE A 83 -2.36 -7.53 9.51
C ILE A 83 -2.28 -7.44 7.99
N LEU A 84 -1.54 -6.45 7.48
CA LEU A 84 -1.27 -6.28 6.06
C LEU A 84 0.23 -6.25 5.78
N PHE A 85 0.59 -6.65 4.57
CA PHE A 85 1.93 -6.42 4.06
C PHE A 85 2.03 -5.01 3.48
N PHE A 86 3.13 -4.35 3.78
CA PHE A 86 3.53 -3.10 3.15
C PHE A 86 4.85 -3.33 2.43
N ILE A 87 4.98 -2.73 1.24
CA ILE A 87 6.28 -2.55 0.62
C ILE A 87 6.73 -1.15 0.98
N VAL A 88 7.88 -1.04 1.63
CA VAL A 88 8.46 0.24 2.04
C VAL A 88 9.72 0.50 1.26
N LEU A 89 9.89 1.71 0.72
CA LEU A 89 11.15 2.07 0.07
C LEU A 89 12.29 2.03 1.12
N PRO A 90 13.40 1.31 0.93
CA PRO A 90 14.35 1.07 2.03
C PRO A 90 15.08 2.35 2.45
N GLU A 91 15.27 3.26 1.49
CA GLU A 91 15.86 4.58 1.65
C GLU A 91 14.90 5.56 2.35
N ASP A 92 13.59 5.36 2.17
CA ASP A 92 12.55 6.12 2.85
C ASP A 92 11.37 5.21 3.21
N PRO A 93 11.41 4.60 4.41
CA PRO A 93 10.40 3.62 4.80
C PRO A 93 9.00 4.23 4.91
N SER A 94 8.91 5.56 5.03
CA SER A 94 7.63 6.26 5.03
C SER A 94 6.97 6.28 3.65
N ILE A 95 7.70 6.15 2.55
CA ILE A 95 7.12 5.91 1.23
C ILE A 95 6.79 4.43 1.15
N CYS A 96 5.52 4.13 1.32
CA CYS A 96 5.03 2.78 1.38
C CYS A 96 3.85 2.60 0.45
N ARG A 97 3.70 1.36 0.00
CA ARG A 97 2.52 0.92 -0.70
C ARG A 97 1.95 -0.26 0.02
N GLN A 98 0.65 -0.18 0.29
CA GLN A 98 -0.10 -1.34 0.73
C GLN A 98 0.02 -2.43 -0.33
N VAL A 99 0.36 -3.64 0.10
CA VAL A 99 0.32 -4.79 -0.78
C VAL A 99 -1.10 -5.28 -0.83
N ASP A 100 -1.83 -4.78 -1.81
CA ASP A 100 -3.19 -5.22 -2.05
C ASP A 100 -3.19 -6.72 -2.40
N ASN A 101 -4.18 -7.45 -1.92
CA ASN A 101 -4.49 -8.85 -2.28
C ASN A 101 -3.60 -9.96 -1.71
N ILE A 102 -2.67 -9.68 -0.79
CA ILE A 102 -1.94 -10.74 -0.08
C ILE A 102 -2.47 -10.90 1.34
N LYS A 103 -3.11 -12.03 1.60
CA LYS A 103 -3.51 -12.41 2.95
C LYS A 103 -2.30 -12.89 3.73
N VAL A 104 -2.03 -12.25 4.86
CA VAL A 104 -1.01 -12.71 5.81
C VAL A 104 -1.44 -14.07 6.37
N PRO A 105 -0.62 -15.13 6.23
CA PRO A 105 -0.92 -16.44 6.78
C PRO A 105 -1.24 -16.39 8.29
N PRO A 106 -2.20 -17.19 8.80
CA PRO A 106 -2.56 -17.20 10.22
C PRO A 106 -1.38 -17.50 11.16
N CYS A 107 -0.47 -18.38 10.75
CA CYS A 107 0.79 -18.68 11.45
C CYS A 107 1.73 -17.48 11.62
N LEU A 108 1.64 -16.47 10.74
CA LEU A 108 2.34 -15.21 10.92
C LEU A 108 1.61 -14.32 11.95
N LYS A 109 0.28 -14.43 12.09
CA LYS A 109 -0.48 -13.69 13.11
C LYS A 109 -0.12 -14.20 14.51
N GLY A 110 0.80 -13.51 15.18
CA GLY A 110 1.27 -13.85 16.54
C GLY A 110 2.79 -13.95 16.67
N ILE A 111 3.54 -13.97 15.57
CA ILE A 111 4.99 -13.81 15.61
C ILE A 111 5.32 -12.32 15.81
N SER A 112 6.21 -12.02 16.74
CA SER A 112 6.69 -10.65 16.94
C SER A 112 7.55 -10.21 15.74
N PHE A 113 6.95 -9.55 14.74
CA PHE A 113 7.64 -8.97 13.58
C PHE A 113 8.36 -7.66 13.86
N LYS A 114 8.71 -7.39 15.13
CA LYS A 114 9.18 -6.07 15.60
C LYS A 114 10.39 -5.50 14.85
N ASP A 115 10.99 -6.24 13.93
CA ASP A 115 11.94 -5.66 12.98
C ASP A 115 12.14 -6.46 11.69
N SER A 116 11.15 -7.26 11.29
CA SER A 116 11.33 -8.23 10.22
C SER A 116 11.11 -7.60 8.86
N SER A 117 12.13 -7.69 8.02
CA SER A 117 12.29 -6.94 6.78
C SER A 117 12.80 -7.90 5.71
N TRP A 118 12.01 -8.17 4.68
CA TRP A 118 12.39 -9.14 3.65
C TRP A 118 12.48 -8.53 2.26
N LYS A 119 13.51 -8.94 1.52
CA LYS A 119 13.61 -8.63 0.08
C LYS A 119 12.57 -9.40 -0.74
N ASN A 120 12.12 -10.56 -0.24
CA ASN A 120 11.07 -11.39 -0.81
C ASN A 120 9.98 -11.63 0.23
N LEU A 121 8.72 -11.79 -0.19
CA LEU A 121 7.63 -12.09 0.75
C LEU A 121 7.91 -13.40 1.52
N PRO A 122 7.89 -13.38 2.84
CA PRO A 122 8.28 -14.53 3.67
C PRO A 122 7.11 -15.50 3.88
N LEU A 123 6.57 -16.07 2.81
CA LEU A 123 5.40 -16.96 2.90
C LEU A 123 5.75 -18.37 3.38
N ASP A 124 6.98 -18.81 3.17
CA ASP A 124 7.45 -20.18 3.47
C ASP A 124 7.76 -20.41 4.96
N ILE A 125 7.69 -19.39 5.81
CA ILE A 125 7.88 -19.54 7.26
C ILE A 125 6.84 -20.50 7.86
N CYS A 126 5.74 -20.71 7.15
CA CYS A 126 4.63 -21.53 7.57
C CYS A 126 4.62 -22.96 6.99
N VAL A 127 5.67 -23.39 6.27
CA VAL A 127 5.73 -24.76 5.76
C VAL A 127 5.76 -25.73 6.95
N ASP A 128 4.80 -26.67 6.91
CA ASP A 128 4.35 -27.58 7.96
C ASP A 128 5.39 -28.05 8.98
N LYS A 129 5.04 -27.91 10.27
CA LYS A 129 5.62 -28.67 11.38
C LYS A 129 5.12 -30.12 11.46
N ASN A 130 4.57 -30.65 10.36
CA ASN A 130 3.98 -31.98 10.27
C ASN A 130 4.60 -32.78 9.11
N LYS A 131 5.93 -32.89 9.09
CA LYS A 131 6.62 -33.89 8.28
C LYS A 131 7.66 -34.63 9.11
#